data_AF-A0A554VWU3-F1
#
_entry.id   AF-A0A554VWU3-F1
#
_cell.length_a   1.000
_cell.length_b   1.000
_cell.length_c   1.000
_cell.angle_alpha   90.00
_cell.angle_beta   90.00
_cell.angle_gamma   90.00
#
_symmetry.space_group_name_H-M   'P 1'
#
loop_
_entity.id
_entity.type
_entity.pdbx_description
1 polymer ?
#
loop_
_entity_poly.entity_id
_entity_poly.type
_entity_poly.pdbx_seq_one_letter_code
_entity_poly.pdbx_strand_id
1 'polypeptide(L)'
;MLQIKASVRGAQGLCLPDGKFLSAERLHSAGVRADYPLALTRDMRPHPVVNEYLRHICFLDRKTVWQYAYEIRAFASYLDSQGSSLLTAQRFDVNKYRTSRLEVGQKPITMSTWLQIESALDGFFNWMRAEGLRETQPVERSPGNKKRRMKPRRMKIRHLTLEQWATFMLLGVRGKTPTGSEHAGFRGTATRRMRTGCEIALGTGNLNVSVKPPER
;
A
#
# COMPACT_ATOMS: atom_id res chain seq x y z
N MET A 1 1.21 -29.44 -18.70
CA MET A 1 0.90 -30.03 -17.37
C MET A 1 2.18 -29.98 -16.53
N LEU A 2 2.45 -28.85 -15.87
CA LEU A 2 3.66 -28.65 -15.07
C LEU A 2 3.36 -29.08 -13.63
N GLN A 3 3.77 -30.29 -13.25
CA GLN A 3 3.80 -30.68 -11.84
C GLN A 3 4.96 -29.97 -11.15
N ILE A 4 4.68 -28.84 -10.51
CA ILE A 4 5.63 -28.18 -9.62
C ILE A 4 5.60 -28.93 -8.27
N LYS A 5 6.33 -30.05 -8.17
CA LYS A 5 6.69 -30.68 -6.88
C LYS A 5 7.86 -29.93 -6.23
N ALA A 6 7.73 -28.62 -6.04
CA ALA A 6 8.72 -27.85 -5.30
C ALA A 6 8.22 -27.67 -3.86
N SER A 7 9.04 -28.04 -2.88
CA SER A 7 8.87 -27.59 -1.50
C SER A 7 9.14 -26.09 -1.47
N VAL A 8 8.08 -25.27 -1.46
CA VAL A 8 8.17 -23.81 -1.51
C VAL A 8 8.26 -23.27 -0.08
N ARG A 9 9.48 -23.22 0.47
CA ARG A 9 9.75 -22.46 1.71
C ARG A 9 9.87 -20.97 1.41
N GLY A 10 9.39 -20.14 2.33
CA GLY A 10 8.87 -18.79 2.09
C GLY A 10 9.80 -17.74 1.48
N ALA A 11 9.19 -16.62 1.08
CA ALA A 11 9.88 -15.45 0.58
C ALA A 11 10.53 -14.65 1.71
N GLN A 12 11.84 -14.40 1.61
CA GLN A 12 12.62 -13.63 2.59
C GLN A 12 13.03 -12.25 2.08
N GLY A 13 13.29 -12.12 0.78
CA GLY A 13 13.77 -10.87 0.17
C GLY A 13 12.81 -10.26 -0.84
N LEU A 14 12.91 -8.95 -1.05
CA LEU A 14 12.28 -8.22 -2.14
C LEU A 14 13.39 -7.43 -2.86
N CYS A 15 13.65 -7.69 -4.14
CA CYS A 15 14.63 -6.93 -4.92
C CYS A 15 14.00 -5.62 -5.39
N LEU A 16 14.62 -4.48 -5.07
CA LEU A 16 14.19 -3.12 -5.46
C LEU A 16 14.57 -2.78 -6.92
N PRO A 17 13.91 -1.80 -7.56
CA PRO A 17 14.17 -1.42 -8.95
C PRO A 17 15.60 -0.94 -9.25
N ASP A 18 16.40 -0.66 -8.22
CA ASP A 18 17.82 -0.26 -8.29
C ASP A 18 18.81 -1.43 -8.03
N GLY A 19 18.30 -2.64 -7.85
CA GLY A 19 18.88 -3.83 -8.48
C GLY A 19 20.25 -4.32 -8.02
N LYS A 20 20.78 -3.92 -6.86
CA LYS A 20 21.83 -4.75 -6.26
C LYS A 20 21.15 -6.02 -5.75
N PHE A 21 21.04 -7.06 -6.59
CA PHE A 21 21.24 -8.49 -6.28
C PHE A 21 20.78 -9.48 -7.38
N LEU A 22 20.26 -9.05 -8.53
CA LEU A 22 20.20 -9.85 -9.77
C LEU A 22 20.34 -8.89 -10.98
N SER A 23 21.13 -9.25 -12.00
CA SER A 23 21.33 -8.36 -13.16
C SER A 23 19.99 -8.13 -13.88
N ALA A 24 19.71 -6.87 -14.23
CA ALA A 24 18.49 -6.46 -14.95
C ALA A 24 18.24 -7.29 -16.23
N GLU A 25 19.32 -7.76 -16.85
CA GLU A 25 19.32 -8.61 -18.04
C GLU A 25 18.71 -10.00 -17.82
N ARG A 26 18.95 -10.63 -16.66
CA ARG A 26 18.32 -11.92 -16.27
C ARG A 26 16.83 -11.76 -15.95
N LEU A 27 16.42 -10.58 -15.47
CA LEU A 27 15.02 -10.26 -15.23
C LEU A 27 14.28 -10.03 -16.55
N HIS A 28 14.90 -9.29 -17.48
CA HIS A 28 14.31 -8.99 -18.78
C HIS A 28 14.11 -10.25 -19.64
N SER A 29 15.10 -11.15 -19.67
CA SER A 29 15.01 -12.44 -20.37
C SER A 29 13.96 -13.39 -19.76
N ALA A 30 13.64 -13.24 -18.48
CA ALA A 30 12.51 -13.91 -17.85
C ALA A 30 11.16 -13.18 -18.06
N GLY A 31 11.10 -12.10 -18.85
CA GLY A 31 9.89 -11.30 -19.05
C GLY A 31 9.45 -10.53 -17.78
N VAL A 32 10.35 -10.34 -16.82
CA VAL A 32 10.11 -9.52 -15.62
C VAL A 32 10.60 -8.12 -15.93
N ARG A 33 9.68 -7.15 -16.00
CA ARG A 33 10.05 -5.75 -16.19
C ARG A 33 10.87 -5.27 -14.98
N ALA A 34 11.94 -4.53 -15.23
CA ALA A 34 12.90 -4.10 -14.21
C ALA A 34 12.29 -3.24 -13.08
N ASP A 35 11.09 -2.69 -13.28
CA ASP A 35 10.34 -1.85 -12.32
C ASP A 35 9.44 -2.63 -11.34
N TYR A 36 9.36 -3.96 -11.46
CA TYR A 36 8.47 -4.81 -10.66
C TYR A 36 9.19 -5.60 -9.56
N PRO A 37 8.52 -5.85 -8.42
CA PRO A 37 9.12 -6.57 -7.32
C PRO A 37 9.48 -8.00 -7.69
N LEU A 38 10.65 -8.43 -7.25
CA LEU A 38 11.05 -9.84 -7.29
C LEU A 38 11.18 -10.37 -5.87
N ALA A 39 10.39 -11.38 -5.53
CA ALA A 39 10.49 -12.12 -4.29
C ALA A 39 11.60 -13.17 -4.36
N LEU A 40 12.42 -13.24 -3.31
CA LEU A 40 13.53 -14.18 -3.18
C LEU A 40 13.30 -15.14 -2.01
N THR A 41 13.73 -16.40 -2.16
CA THR A 41 13.80 -17.40 -1.09
C THR A 41 15.00 -17.13 -0.16
N ARG A 42 15.11 -17.92 0.92
CA ARG A 42 16.27 -17.95 1.84
C ARG A 42 17.62 -18.02 1.11
N ASP A 43 17.70 -18.87 0.10
CA ASP A 43 18.93 -19.13 -0.65
C ASP A 43 19.19 -18.08 -1.75
N MET A 44 18.55 -16.91 -1.66
CA MET A 44 18.65 -15.81 -2.62
C MET A 44 18.25 -16.19 -4.06
N ARG A 45 17.39 -17.21 -4.20
CA ARG A 45 16.82 -17.62 -5.49
C ARG A 45 15.44 -17.00 -5.71
N PRO A 46 15.01 -16.75 -6.95
CA PRO A 46 13.65 -16.31 -7.22
C PRO A 46 12.62 -17.27 -6.62
N HIS A 47 11.68 -16.74 -5.85
CA HIS A 47 10.59 -17.52 -5.28
C HIS A 47 9.56 -17.84 -6.37
N PRO A 48 9.37 -19.12 -6.77
CA PRO A 48 8.67 -19.46 -8.01
C PRO A 48 7.19 -19.02 -7.98
N VAL A 49 6.45 -19.43 -6.96
CA VAL A 49 4.99 -19.20 -6.86
C VAL A 49 4.67 -17.71 -6.68
N VAL A 50 5.40 -17.01 -5.79
CA VAL A 50 5.17 -15.58 -5.55
C VAL A 50 5.51 -14.75 -6.79
N ASN A 51 6.62 -15.02 -7.48
CA ASN A 51 6.97 -14.25 -8.68
C ASN A 51 6.01 -14.50 -9.84
N GLU A 52 5.46 -15.70 -9.96
CA GLU A 52 4.43 -16.00 -10.95
C GLU A 52 3.14 -15.24 -10.66
N TYR A 53 2.71 -15.17 -9.39
CA TYR A 53 1.60 -14.30 -8.99
C TYR A 53 1.87 -12.82 -9.27
N LEU A 54 3.08 -12.32 -8.96
CA LEU A 54 3.43 -10.92 -9.21
C LEU A 54 3.40 -10.60 -10.71
N ARG A 55 3.79 -11.55 -11.58
CA ARG A 55 3.61 -11.46 -13.02
C ARG A 55 2.12 -11.48 -13.39
N HIS A 56 1.32 -12.34 -12.77
CA HIS A 56 -0.13 -12.42 -13.02
C HIS A 56 -0.82 -11.08 -12.72
N ILE A 57 -0.45 -10.39 -11.65
CA ILE A 57 -1.05 -9.10 -11.26
C ILE A 57 -0.33 -7.87 -11.85
N CYS A 58 0.59 -8.04 -12.80
CA CYS A 58 1.44 -6.94 -13.28
C CYS A 58 0.66 -5.82 -13.99
N PHE A 59 -0.58 -6.08 -14.39
CA PHE A 59 -1.50 -5.09 -14.97
C PHE A 59 -2.05 -4.08 -13.94
N LEU A 60 -1.88 -4.32 -12.64
CA LEU A 60 -2.26 -3.37 -11.59
C LEU A 60 -1.26 -2.22 -11.49
N ASP A 61 -1.67 -1.13 -10.83
CA ASP A 61 -0.77 -0.02 -10.53
C ASP A 61 0.48 -0.49 -9.77
N ARG A 62 1.64 0.06 -10.13
CA ARG A 62 2.94 -0.30 -9.56
C ARG A 62 2.92 -0.30 -8.03
N LYS A 63 2.36 0.73 -7.41
CA LYS A 63 2.31 0.83 -5.94
C LYS A 63 1.52 -0.32 -5.32
N THR A 64 0.45 -0.76 -5.99
CA THR A 64 -0.38 -1.89 -5.56
C THR A 64 0.40 -3.20 -5.63
N VAL A 65 1.12 -3.44 -6.74
CA VAL A 65 1.93 -4.67 -6.88
C VAL A 65 3.06 -4.72 -5.85
N TRP A 66 3.74 -3.61 -5.61
CA TRP A 66 4.75 -3.48 -4.56
C TRP A 66 4.20 -3.76 -3.18
N GLN A 67 3.04 -3.18 -2.88
CA GLN A 67 2.35 -3.41 -1.62
C GLN A 67 1.99 -4.89 -1.44
N TYR A 68 1.43 -5.53 -2.47
CA TYR A 68 1.05 -6.94 -2.42
C TYR A 68 2.27 -7.84 -2.22
N ALA A 69 3.35 -7.57 -2.95
CA ALA A 69 4.62 -8.31 -2.80
C ALA A 69 5.17 -8.20 -1.37
N TYR A 70 5.14 -7.00 -0.79
CA TYR A 70 5.60 -6.77 0.58
C TYR A 70 4.77 -7.58 1.60
N GLU A 71 3.45 -7.55 1.50
CA GLU A 71 2.58 -8.25 2.45
C GLU A 71 2.65 -9.78 2.30
N ILE A 72 2.71 -10.28 1.07
CA ILE A 72 2.88 -11.72 0.82
C ILE A 72 4.23 -12.20 1.36
N ARG A 73 5.30 -11.43 1.17
CA ARG A 73 6.63 -11.74 1.75
C ARG A 73 6.59 -11.73 3.27
N ALA A 74 5.96 -10.71 3.87
CA ALA A 74 5.85 -10.61 5.32
C ALA A 74 5.08 -11.81 5.90
N PHE A 75 4.02 -12.25 5.24
CA PHE A 75 3.27 -13.43 5.65
C PHE A 75 4.07 -14.73 5.42
N ALA A 76 4.77 -14.87 4.30
CA ALA A 76 5.63 -16.02 4.02
C ALA A 76 6.72 -16.17 5.09
N SER A 77 7.37 -15.07 5.46
CA SER A 77 8.37 -15.03 6.54
C SER A 77 7.75 -15.40 7.90
N TYR A 78 6.52 -14.98 8.16
CA TYR A 78 5.80 -15.38 9.36
C TYR A 78 5.52 -16.89 9.39
N LEU A 79 4.98 -17.46 8.31
CA LEU A 79 4.70 -18.89 8.20
C LEU A 79 5.95 -19.73 8.39
N ASP A 80 7.05 -19.29 7.79
CA ASP A 80 8.37 -19.88 7.93
C ASP A 80 8.81 -19.97 9.40
N SER A 81 8.53 -18.93 10.21
CA SER A 81 8.81 -18.94 11.66
C SER A 81 7.94 -19.93 12.44
N GLN A 82 6.78 -20.29 11.89
CA GLN A 82 5.83 -21.25 12.47
C GLN A 82 6.03 -22.68 11.92
N GLY A 83 7.04 -22.90 11.07
CA GLY A 83 7.27 -24.20 10.40
C GLY A 83 6.24 -24.53 9.31
N SER A 84 5.50 -23.52 8.82
CA SER A 84 4.51 -23.64 7.74
C SER A 84 5.03 -22.99 6.45
N SER A 85 4.24 -23.04 5.38
CA SER A 85 4.58 -22.49 4.07
C SER A 85 3.35 -21.93 3.37
N LEU A 86 3.53 -21.12 2.31
CA LEU A 86 2.39 -20.56 1.56
C LEU A 86 1.49 -21.62 0.91
N LEU A 87 2.02 -22.82 0.63
CA LEU A 87 1.27 -23.93 0.06
C LEU A 87 0.46 -24.69 1.13
N THR A 88 1.07 -24.88 2.30
CA THR A 88 0.46 -25.62 3.42
C THR A 88 -0.35 -24.73 4.36
N ALA A 89 -0.32 -23.41 4.18
CA ALA A 89 -0.98 -22.45 5.04
C ALA A 89 -2.48 -22.75 5.16
N GLN A 90 -2.96 -22.83 6.39
CA GLN A 90 -4.36 -23.04 6.71
C GLN A 90 -5.00 -21.77 7.26
N ARG A 91 -6.33 -21.81 7.39
CA ARG A 91 -7.11 -20.72 8.00
C ARG A 91 -6.59 -20.34 9.40
N PHE A 92 -6.16 -21.34 10.15
CA PHE A 92 -5.56 -21.14 11.47
C PHE A 92 -4.30 -20.26 11.42
N ASP A 93 -3.44 -20.44 10.42
CA ASP A 93 -2.22 -19.65 10.26
C ASP A 93 -2.53 -18.19 9.94
N VAL A 94 -3.54 -17.95 9.10
CA VAL A 94 -4.00 -16.58 8.78
C VAL A 94 -4.57 -15.89 10.01
N ASN A 95 -5.34 -16.62 10.83
CA ASN A 95 -5.89 -16.08 12.09
C ASN A 95 -4.80 -15.77 13.11
N LYS A 96 -3.81 -16.67 13.29
CA LYS A 96 -2.67 -16.38 14.16
C LYS A 96 -1.85 -15.19 13.65
N TYR A 97 -1.68 -15.07 12.33
CA TYR A 97 -1.02 -13.91 11.75
C TYR A 97 -1.80 -12.63 12.02
N ARG A 98 -3.12 -12.66 11.86
CA ARG A 98 -4.01 -11.54 12.20
C ARG A 98 -3.82 -11.08 13.64
N THR A 99 -3.92 -12.00 14.60
CA THR A 99 -3.72 -11.72 16.01
C THR A 99 -2.33 -11.15 16.27
N SER A 100 -1.28 -11.74 15.68
CA SER A 100 0.09 -11.23 15.86
C SER A 100 0.29 -9.80 15.34
N ARG A 101 -0.43 -9.40 14.27
CA ARG A 101 -0.35 -8.07 13.67
C ARG A 101 -1.21 -7.03 14.38
N LEU A 102 -2.35 -7.44 14.93
CA LEU A 102 -3.32 -6.54 15.58
C LEU A 102 -3.14 -6.39 17.10
N GLU A 103 -2.54 -7.36 17.78
CA GLU A 103 -2.58 -7.42 19.25
C GLU A 103 -1.19 -7.60 19.89
N VAL A 104 -0.32 -8.42 19.30
CA VAL A 104 0.90 -8.91 20.01
C VAL A 104 2.18 -8.16 19.62
N GLY A 105 2.19 -7.43 18.50
CA GLY A 105 3.39 -6.73 18.03
C GLY A 105 3.74 -5.46 18.81
N GLN A 106 5.03 -5.08 18.84
CA GLN A 106 5.51 -3.81 19.43
C GLN A 106 4.82 -2.56 18.84
N LYS A 107 4.31 -2.66 17.61
CA LYS A 107 3.47 -1.66 16.96
C LYS A 107 2.30 -2.36 16.27
N PRO A 108 1.18 -2.54 16.96
CA PRO A 108 -0.02 -3.13 16.37
C PRO A 108 -0.49 -2.30 15.17
N ILE A 109 -0.88 -2.97 14.09
CA ILE A 109 -1.42 -2.28 12.92
C ILE A 109 -2.89 -1.95 13.12
N THR A 110 -3.39 -0.97 12.36
CA THR A 110 -4.83 -0.66 12.37
C THR A 110 -5.63 -1.73 11.64
N MET A 111 -6.92 -1.85 11.96
CA MET A 111 -7.83 -2.72 11.19
C MET A 111 -7.87 -2.35 9.70
N SER A 112 -7.73 -1.07 9.35
CA SER A 112 -7.68 -0.65 7.93
C SER A 112 -6.44 -1.21 7.22
N THR A 113 -5.29 -1.19 7.89
CA THR A 113 -4.06 -1.80 7.38
C THR A 113 -4.25 -3.31 7.25
N TRP A 114 -4.85 -3.96 8.24
CA TRP A 114 -5.15 -5.39 8.17
C TRP A 114 -6.04 -5.74 6.96
N LEU A 115 -7.11 -5.00 6.70
CA LEU A 115 -7.99 -5.27 5.54
C LEU A 115 -7.23 -5.19 4.21
N GLN A 116 -6.23 -4.31 4.11
CA GLN A 116 -5.37 -4.22 2.94
C GLN A 116 -4.46 -5.45 2.81
N ILE A 117 -3.89 -5.94 3.92
CA ILE A 117 -3.13 -7.20 3.98
C ILE A 117 -4.02 -8.38 3.59
N GLU A 118 -5.20 -8.47 4.18
CA GLU A 118 -6.20 -9.51 3.91
C GLU A 118 -6.58 -9.53 2.43
N SER A 119 -6.75 -8.37 1.78
CA SER A 119 -7.00 -8.30 0.34
C SER A 119 -5.83 -8.82 -0.50
N ALA A 120 -4.59 -8.52 -0.11
CA ALA A 120 -3.40 -9.01 -0.83
C ALA A 120 -3.27 -10.54 -0.70
N LEU A 121 -3.49 -11.06 0.51
CA LEU A 121 -3.49 -12.51 0.76
C LEU A 121 -4.65 -13.19 0.04
N ASP A 122 -5.87 -12.68 0.14
CA ASP A 122 -7.05 -13.25 -0.54
C ASP A 122 -6.84 -13.36 -2.05
N GLY A 123 -6.31 -12.31 -2.69
CA GLY A 123 -5.96 -12.34 -4.11
C GLY A 123 -4.94 -13.44 -4.44
N PHE A 124 -3.87 -13.55 -3.64
CA PHE A 124 -2.82 -14.54 -3.83
C PHE A 124 -3.32 -15.98 -3.64
N PHE A 125 -4.09 -16.23 -2.57
CA PHE A 125 -4.64 -17.54 -2.27
C PHE A 125 -5.72 -17.98 -3.27
N ASN A 126 -6.55 -17.05 -3.76
CA ASN A 126 -7.51 -17.33 -4.83
C ASN A 126 -6.82 -17.64 -6.15
N TRP A 127 -5.76 -16.92 -6.51
CA TRP A 127 -4.96 -17.21 -7.69
C TRP A 127 -4.33 -18.60 -7.59
N MET A 128 -3.69 -18.94 -6.47
CA MET A 128 -3.13 -20.29 -6.25
C MET A 128 -4.18 -21.40 -6.40
N ARG A 129 -5.43 -21.17 -5.97
CA ARG A 129 -6.52 -22.11 -6.16
C ARG A 129 -6.93 -22.23 -7.63
N ALA A 130 -7.00 -21.11 -8.35
CA ALA A 130 -7.32 -21.09 -9.78
C ALA A 130 -6.27 -21.83 -10.63
N GLU A 131 -4.99 -21.72 -10.25
CA GLU A 131 -3.87 -22.44 -10.90
C GLU A 131 -3.74 -23.92 -10.45
N GLY A 132 -4.64 -24.40 -9.58
CA GLY A 132 -4.59 -25.78 -9.08
C GLY A 132 -3.42 -26.09 -8.15
N LEU A 133 -2.72 -25.06 -7.63
CA LEU A 133 -1.62 -25.23 -6.68
C LEU A 133 -2.10 -25.60 -5.26
N ARG A 134 -3.39 -25.39 -4.98
CA ARG A 134 -4.08 -25.80 -3.75
C ARG A 134 -5.58 -25.88 -3.97
N GLU A 135 -6.25 -26.74 -3.21
CA GLU A 135 -7.72 -26.89 -3.24
C GLU A 135 -8.45 -25.91 -2.30
N THR A 136 -7.88 -25.61 -1.13
CA THR A 136 -8.51 -24.80 -0.09
C THR A 136 -8.18 -23.30 -0.16
N GLN A 137 -9.07 -22.47 0.37
CA GLN A 137 -8.87 -21.02 0.54
C GLN A 137 -8.72 -20.72 2.04
N PRO A 138 -7.51 -20.44 2.56
CA PRO A 138 -7.30 -20.21 3.99
C PRO A 138 -7.76 -18.81 4.44
N VAL A 139 -7.86 -17.85 3.53
CA VAL A 139 -8.39 -16.52 3.83
C VAL A 139 -9.91 -16.58 3.76
N GLU A 140 -10.56 -16.64 4.91
CA GLU A 140 -12.00 -16.40 4.97
C GLU A 140 -12.26 -14.90 4.84
N ARG A 141 -12.92 -14.51 3.76
CA ARG A 141 -13.47 -13.16 3.67
C ARG A 141 -14.43 -12.97 4.83
N SER A 142 -14.15 -11.99 5.69
CA SER A 142 -15.12 -11.54 6.69
C SER A 142 -16.48 -11.31 6.00
N PRO A 143 -17.61 -11.89 6.49
CA PRO A 143 -18.93 -11.87 5.82
C PRO A 143 -19.53 -10.48 5.47
N GLY A 144 -18.84 -9.38 5.76
CA GLY A 144 -19.26 -8.01 5.46
C GLY A 144 -18.87 -7.47 4.07
N ASN A 145 -18.27 -8.28 3.19
CA ASN A 145 -17.66 -7.81 1.93
C ASN A 145 -18.59 -7.78 0.70
N LYS A 146 -19.91 -8.01 0.84
CA LYS A 146 -20.85 -7.52 -0.17
C LYS A 146 -20.96 -6.00 -0.03
N LYS A 147 -20.17 -5.26 -0.81
CA LYS A 147 -20.30 -3.80 -1.01
C LYS A 147 -20.17 -2.94 0.24
N ARG A 148 -19.26 -3.24 1.17
CA ARG A 148 -18.68 -2.16 1.98
C ARG A 148 -17.73 -1.38 1.08
N ARG A 149 -18.29 -0.48 0.25
CA ARG A 149 -17.63 0.82 0.03
C ARG A 149 -17.26 1.23 1.45
N MET A 150 -15.97 1.21 1.82
CA MET A 150 -15.56 1.86 3.06
C MET A 150 -16.24 3.22 2.97
N LYS A 151 -17.29 3.46 3.77
CA LYS A 151 -17.81 4.82 3.91
C LYS A 151 -16.53 5.57 4.25
N PRO A 152 -16.06 6.51 3.40
CA PRO A 152 -14.82 7.20 3.68
C PRO A 152 -14.97 7.62 5.12
N ARG A 153 -14.05 7.14 5.96
CA ARG A 153 -14.04 7.50 7.38
C ARG A 153 -14.29 9.00 7.34
N ARG A 154 -15.38 9.49 7.95
CA ARG A 154 -15.63 10.93 8.00
C ARG A 154 -14.43 11.48 8.77
N MET A 155 -13.32 11.72 8.07
CA MET A 155 -12.32 12.65 8.52
C MET A 155 -13.18 13.86 8.78
N LYS A 156 -13.18 14.32 10.03
CA LYS A 156 -13.53 15.71 10.30
C LYS A 156 -12.42 16.51 9.61
N ILE A 157 -12.51 16.60 8.28
CA ILE A 157 -11.70 17.50 7.48
C ILE A 157 -12.15 18.85 8.01
N ARG A 158 -11.29 19.48 8.81
CA ARG A 158 -11.57 20.83 9.29
C ARG A 158 -11.60 21.70 8.05
N HIS A 159 -12.79 22.18 7.72
CA HIS A 159 -12.96 23.17 6.68
C HIS A 159 -12.35 24.48 7.19
N LEU A 160 -11.56 25.15 6.36
CA LEU A 160 -11.18 26.53 6.63
C LEU A 160 -12.39 27.42 6.32
N THR A 161 -12.66 28.42 7.14
CA THR A 161 -13.52 29.52 6.70
C THR A 161 -12.81 30.32 5.62
N LEU A 162 -13.55 31.15 4.86
CA LEU A 162 -12.94 32.03 3.87
C LEU A 162 -11.88 32.97 4.49
N GLU A 163 -12.13 33.45 5.71
CA GLU A 163 -11.19 34.30 6.46
C GLU A 163 -9.93 33.54 6.89
N GLN A 164 -10.08 32.32 7.39
CA GLN A 164 -8.95 31.46 7.72
C GLN A 164 -8.13 31.10 6.48
N TRP A 165 -8.80 30.87 5.35
CA TRP A 165 -8.16 30.67 4.06
C TRP A 165 -7.38 31.92 3.60
N ALA A 166 -7.98 33.10 3.67
CA ALA A 166 -7.33 34.36 3.31
C ALA A 166 -6.09 34.62 4.19
N THR A 167 -6.22 34.34 5.49
CA THR A 167 -5.12 34.46 6.46
C THR A 167 -4.00 33.47 6.17
N PHE A 168 -4.34 32.20 5.88
CA PHE A 168 -3.37 31.18 5.46
C PHE A 168 -2.63 31.58 4.18
N MET A 169 -3.37 32.09 3.19
CA MET A 169 -2.78 32.56 1.93
C MET A 169 -1.86 33.76 2.14
N LEU A 170 -2.22 34.69 3.04
CA LEU A 170 -1.43 35.88 3.33
C LEU A 170 -0.16 35.55 4.12
N LEU A 171 -0.29 34.84 5.24
CA LEU A 171 0.82 34.59 6.16
C LEU A 171 1.65 33.37 5.76
N GLY A 172 0.99 32.23 5.53
CA GLY A 172 1.63 30.93 5.36
C GLY A 172 2.11 30.66 3.94
N VAL A 173 1.40 31.17 2.93
CA VAL A 173 1.76 30.97 1.53
C VAL A 173 2.54 32.15 0.98
N ARG A 174 2.10 33.39 1.25
CA ARG A 174 2.72 34.61 0.71
C ARG A 174 3.82 35.20 1.57
N GLY A 175 3.99 34.76 2.81
CA GLY A 175 5.02 35.28 3.71
C GLY A 175 4.81 36.74 4.09
N LYS A 176 3.56 37.20 4.10
CA LYS A 176 3.21 38.55 4.50
C LYS A 176 2.81 38.58 5.97
N THR A 177 2.84 39.76 6.57
CA THR A 177 2.24 40.04 7.88
C THR A 177 0.73 40.23 7.74
N PRO A 178 -0.04 40.28 8.86
CA PRO A 178 -1.46 40.61 8.82
C PRO A 178 -1.76 41.98 8.21
N THR A 179 -0.81 42.91 8.27
CA THR A 179 -0.89 44.24 7.65
C THR A 179 -0.44 44.26 6.19
N GLY A 180 0.02 43.13 5.64
CA GLY A 180 0.36 42.95 4.22
C GLY A 180 1.82 43.24 3.85
N SER A 181 2.64 43.67 4.81
CA SER A 181 4.09 43.85 4.65
C SER A 181 4.82 42.51 4.55
N GLU A 182 6.04 42.49 4.02
CA GLU A 182 6.88 41.28 4.00
C GLU A 182 7.22 40.85 5.45
N HIS A 183 7.15 39.55 5.73
CA HIS A 183 7.51 38.99 7.03
C HIS A 183 8.98 38.57 7.04
N ALA A 184 9.82 39.28 7.79
CA ALA A 184 11.28 39.09 7.81
C ALA A 184 11.74 37.66 8.16
N GLY A 185 10.95 36.90 8.92
CA GLY A 185 11.24 35.51 9.28
C GLY A 185 10.74 34.46 8.28
N PHE A 186 10.12 34.87 7.16
CA PHE A 186 9.54 33.92 6.20
C PHE A 186 10.63 33.25 5.37
N ARG A 187 10.58 31.90 5.29
CA ARG A 187 11.60 31.09 4.60
C ARG A 187 11.08 30.37 3.35
N GLY A 188 9.87 30.70 2.89
CA GLY A 188 9.28 30.06 1.72
C GLY A 188 9.92 30.54 0.41
N THR A 189 10.48 29.62 -0.38
CA THR A 189 11.23 29.94 -1.61
C THR A 189 10.40 29.82 -2.90
N ALA A 190 9.21 29.21 -2.82
CA ALA A 190 8.35 28.91 -3.97
C ALA A 190 6.94 29.53 -3.84
N THR A 191 6.88 30.75 -3.30
CA THR A 191 5.68 31.51 -2.93
C THR A 191 4.63 31.57 -4.04
N ARG A 192 5.06 31.88 -5.27
CA ARG A 192 4.17 31.96 -6.45
C ARG A 192 3.63 30.59 -6.86
N ARG A 193 4.49 29.56 -6.90
CA ARG A 193 4.09 28.19 -7.25
C ARG A 193 3.13 27.61 -6.21
N MET A 194 3.41 27.82 -4.94
CA MET A 194 2.57 27.37 -3.84
C MET A 194 1.20 28.07 -3.89
N ARG A 195 1.18 29.39 -4.13
CA ARG A 195 -0.06 30.15 -4.33
C ARG A 195 -0.91 29.58 -5.47
N THR A 196 -0.32 29.40 -6.64
CA THR A 196 -1.06 28.85 -7.80
C THR A 196 -1.56 27.43 -7.51
N GLY A 197 -0.77 26.57 -6.86
CA GLY A 197 -1.22 25.24 -6.45
C GLY A 197 -2.40 25.28 -5.47
N CYS A 198 -2.35 26.19 -4.50
CA CYS A 198 -3.43 26.45 -3.54
C CYS A 198 -4.72 26.94 -4.22
N GLU A 199 -4.62 27.89 -5.16
CA GLU A 199 -5.76 28.42 -5.92
C GLU A 199 -6.39 27.34 -6.83
N ILE A 200 -5.58 26.52 -7.51
CA ILE A 200 -6.05 25.39 -8.32
C ILE A 200 -6.74 24.35 -7.43
N ALA A 201 -6.15 24.00 -6.29
CA ALA A 201 -6.73 23.02 -5.37
C ALA A 201 -8.10 23.48 -4.84
N LEU A 202 -8.26 24.78 -4.56
CA LEU A 202 -9.54 25.37 -4.18
C LEU A 202 -10.55 25.31 -5.33
N GLY A 203 -10.16 25.75 -6.54
CA GLY A 203 -11.05 25.77 -7.71
C GLY A 203 -11.48 24.38 -8.20
N THR A 204 -10.69 23.35 -7.93
CA THR A 204 -10.96 21.95 -8.33
C THR A 204 -11.61 21.11 -7.23
N GLY A 205 -11.88 21.69 -6.05
CA GLY A 205 -12.48 20.96 -4.92
C GLY A 205 -11.53 19.99 -4.22
N ASN A 206 -10.22 20.04 -4.50
CA ASN A 206 -9.19 19.29 -3.79
C ASN A 206 -8.84 19.92 -2.43
N LEU A 207 -9.27 21.16 -2.19
CA LEU A 207 -9.23 21.84 -0.91
C LEU A 207 -10.64 22.20 -0.45
N ASN A 208 -11.00 21.86 0.80
CA ASN A 208 -12.34 22.09 1.33
C ASN A 208 -12.39 23.39 2.17
N VAL A 209 -12.90 24.48 1.57
CA VAL A 209 -13.18 25.75 2.27
C VAL A 209 -14.68 25.89 2.46
N SER A 210 -15.11 26.16 3.69
CA SER A 210 -16.52 26.40 4.02
C SER A 210 -16.82 27.89 3.87
N VAL A 211 -17.73 28.23 2.97
CA VAL A 211 -18.31 29.57 2.88
C VAL A 211 -19.60 29.53 3.70
N LYS A 212 -19.56 30.07 4.93
CA LYS A 212 -20.80 30.34 5.67
C LYS A 212 -21.50 31.48 4.90
N PRO A 213 -22.75 31.32 4.43
CA PRO A 213 -23.46 32.42 3.80
C PRO A 213 -23.59 33.59 4.81
N PRO A 214 -23.53 34.84 4.36
CA PRO A 214 -23.75 35.98 5.25
C PRO A 214 -25.12 35.83 5.90
N GLU A 215 -25.16 35.92 7.23
CA GLU A 215 -26.40 35.98 8.00
C GLU A 215 -27.16 37.24 7.53
N ARG A 216 -28.38 37.03 7.01
CA ARG A 216 -29.28 38.11 6.58
C ARG A 216 -29.90 38.78 7.79
#